data_AF-A0A7S2ECR5-F1
#
_entry.id   AF-A0A7S2ECR5-F1
#
_cell.length_a   1.000
_cell.length_b   1.000
_cell.length_c   1.000
_cell.angle_alpha   90.00
_cell.angle_beta   90.00
_cell.angle_gamma   90.00
#
_symmetry.space_group_name_H-M   'P 1'
#
loop_
_entity.id
_entity.type
_entity.pdbx_description
1 polymer ?
#
loop_
_entity_poly.entity_id
_entity_poly.type
_entity_poly.pdbx_seq_one_letter_code
_entity_poly.pdbx_strand_id
1 'polypeptide(L)'
;VLAENENPTADERWEGRLEELAEYASKNGGKMDVPESAADCRELATWVKNQRTEYWKREAGRTSSLTDERVRRLEGLGFCWDVRDAVWRRRFGELVEYRDANGHCNVPMSHGSLGDWVLKVRTNYNRLKRGEDPDQISLLTNERIEALRDAGFDFDPLETQFNAMLGELKEFRERTGHIEVGSREGRLSNWYYRQRAAYKKR
;
A
#
# COMPACT_ATOMS: atom_id res chain seq x y z
N VAL A 1 9.99 -55.90 19.77
CA VAL A 1 9.01 -54.85 19.40
C VAL A 1 9.80 -53.78 18.69
N LEU A 2 9.85 -53.85 17.35
CA LEU A 2 10.46 -52.81 16.54
C LEU A 2 9.46 -51.66 16.56
N ALA A 3 9.89 -50.48 17.03
CA ALA A 3 9.09 -49.28 16.89
C ALA A 3 8.88 -49.06 15.38
N GLU A 4 7.64 -49.22 14.93
CA GLU A 4 7.25 -48.84 13.57
C GLU A 4 7.52 -47.33 13.46
N ASN A 5 8.50 -46.98 12.64
CA ASN A 5 8.69 -45.60 12.19
C ASN A 5 7.54 -45.30 11.21
N GLU A 6 6.34 -45.04 11.77
CA GLU A 6 5.21 -44.56 10.98
C GLU A 6 5.50 -43.12 10.57
N ASN A 7 5.79 -42.95 9.29
CA ASN A 7 6.02 -41.64 8.70
C ASN A 7 4.66 -40.90 8.68
N PRO A 8 4.56 -39.68 9.25
CA PRO A 8 3.27 -39.03 9.42
C PRO A 8 2.56 -38.78 8.08
N THR A 9 1.24 -38.98 8.09
CA THR A 9 0.35 -38.75 6.95
C THR A 9 0.44 -37.30 6.46
N ALA A 10 -0.09 -37.04 5.26
CA ALA A 10 -0.13 -35.68 4.72
C ALA A 10 -1.00 -34.75 5.58
N ASP A 11 -2.04 -35.27 6.22
CA ASP A 11 -2.92 -34.50 7.10
C ASP A 11 -2.24 -34.21 8.44
N GLU A 12 -1.59 -35.19 9.07
CA GLU A 12 -0.86 -34.96 10.33
C GLU A 12 0.27 -33.93 10.16
N ARG A 13 0.99 -33.99 9.03
CA ARG A 13 2.01 -32.98 8.71
C ARG A 13 1.41 -31.59 8.48
N TRP A 14 0.21 -31.52 7.92
CA TRP A 14 -0.48 -30.24 7.69
C TRP A 14 -0.98 -29.65 9.02
N GLU A 15 -1.58 -30.47 9.88
CA GLU A 15 -2.03 -30.05 11.22
C GLU A 15 -0.86 -29.58 12.09
N GLY A 16 0.28 -30.29 12.07
CA GLY A 16 1.47 -29.84 12.80
C GLY A 16 1.97 -28.45 12.36
N ARG A 17 1.88 -28.12 11.06
CA ARG A 17 2.21 -26.77 10.56
C ARG A 17 1.16 -25.72 10.93
N LEU A 18 -0.12 -26.13 11.03
CA LEU A 18 -1.18 -25.25 11.52
C LEU A 18 -0.96 -24.88 13.00
N GLU A 19 -0.57 -25.85 13.83
CA GLU A 19 -0.21 -25.63 15.23
C GLU A 19 1.02 -24.70 15.36
N GLU A 20 2.06 -24.95 14.56
CA GLU A 20 3.25 -24.09 14.49
C GLU A 20 2.88 -22.63 14.13
N LEU A 21 1.94 -22.45 13.19
CA LEU A 21 1.42 -21.13 12.83
C LEU A 21 0.64 -20.48 13.97
N ALA A 22 -0.18 -21.23 14.69
CA ALA A 22 -0.94 -20.72 15.84
C ALA A 22 0.00 -20.25 16.95
N GLU A 23 1.05 -21.01 17.25
CA GLU A 23 2.09 -20.61 18.20
C GLU A 23 2.84 -19.36 17.75
N TYR A 24 3.22 -19.30 16.47
CA TYR A 24 3.87 -18.12 15.90
C TYR A 24 2.98 -16.89 16.06
N ALA A 25 1.71 -16.98 15.69
CA ALA A 25 0.78 -15.86 15.77
C ALA A 25 0.62 -15.36 17.21
N SER A 26 0.52 -16.27 18.19
CA SER A 26 0.46 -15.93 19.61
C SER A 26 1.68 -15.09 20.05
N LYS A 27 2.89 -15.48 19.60
CA LYS A 27 4.15 -14.77 19.91
C LYS A 27 4.29 -13.43 19.16
N ASN A 28 3.59 -13.24 18.05
CA ASN A 28 3.76 -12.09 17.15
C ASN A 28 2.54 -11.16 17.09
N GLY A 29 1.73 -11.11 18.16
CA GLY A 29 0.58 -10.21 18.27
C GLY A 29 -0.54 -10.53 17.29
N GLY A 30 -0.78 -11.82 17.05
CA GLY A 30 -1.79 -12.34 16.13
C GLY A 30 -1.38 -12.29 14.65
N LYS A 31 -0.17 -11.83 14.32
CA LYS A 31 0.28 -11.73 12.92
C LYS A 31 0.65 -13.11 12.39
N MET A 32 -0.05 -13.53 11.33
CA MET A 32 0.18 -14.79 10.61
C MET A 32 0.96 -14.60 9.31
N ASP A 33 1.41 -13.36 9.03
CA ASP A 33 2.32 -13.10 7.93
C ASP A 33 3.75 -13.31 8.41
N VAL A 34 4.24 -14.53 8.21
CA VAL A 34 5.59 -14.96 8.63
C VAL A 34 6.60 -14.43 7.61
N PRO A 35 7.54 -13.53 7.98
CA PRO A 35 8.53 -13.00 7.06
C PRO A 35 9.48 -14.11 6.57
N GLU A 36 9.75 -14.18 5.27
CA GLU A 36 10.74 -15.10 4.70
C GLU A 36 12.17 -14.90 5.29
N SER A 37 12.43 -13.71 5.86
CA SER A 37 13.70 -13.34 6.50
C SER A 37 13.87 -13.87 7.93
N ALA A 38 12.83 -14.40 8.56
CA ALA A 38 12.95 -15.03 9.87
C ALA A 38 13.59 -16.42 9.69
N ALA A 39 14.90 -16.52 9.95
CA ALA A 39 15.68 -17.73 9.70
C ALA A 39 15.09 -18.99 10.36
N ASP A 40 14.53 -18.82 11.57
CA ASP A 40 13.91 -19.90 12.35
C ASP A 40 12.49 -20.27 11.89
N CYS A 41 11.90 -19.52 10.94
CA CYS A 41 10.53 -19.72 10.45
C CYS A 41 10.44 -19.81 8.92
N ARG A 42 11.57 -20.05 8.21
CA ARG A 42 11.60 -20.08 6.74
C ARG A 42 10.66 -21.14 6.14
N GLU A 43 10.62 -22.32 6.75
CA GLU A 43 9.74 -23.41 6.31
C GLU A 43 8.26 -23.05 6.52
N LEU A 44 7.93 -22.47 7.68
CA LEU A 44 6.59 -21.98 7.98
C LEU A 44 6.16 -20.85 7.02
N ALA A 45 7.04 -19.90 6.72
CA ALA A 45 6.77 -18.83 5.75
C ALA A 45 6.48 -19.39 4.35
N THR A 46 7.25 -20.39 3.93
CA THR A 46 7.02 -21.10 2.66
C THR A 46 5.68 -21.83 2.68
N TRP A 47 5.36 -22.50 3.78
CA TRP A 47 4.09 -23.21 3.95
C TRP A 47 2.89 -22.26 3.91
N VAL A 48 2.94 -21.12 4.61
CA VAL A 48 1.93 -20.05 4.59
C VAL A 48 1.69 -19.52 3.18
N LYS A 49 2.77 -19.26 2.43
CA LYS A 49 2.70 -18.82 1.03
C LYS A 49 2.06 -19.88 0.12
N ASN A 50 2.36 -21.15 0.36
CA ASN A 50 1.73 -22.26 -0.35
C ASN A 50 0.23 -22.32 -0.02
N GLN A 51 -0.19 -22.14 1.24
CA GLN A 51 -1.62 -22.12 1.58
C GLN A 51 -2.38 -21.06 0.79
N ARG A 52 -1.84 -19.83 0.69
CA ARG A 52 -2.45 -18.77 -0.13
C ARG A 52 -2.52 -19.14 -1.61
N THR A 53 -1.48 -19.79 -2.13
CA THR A 53 -1.45 -20.24 -3.53
C THR A 53 -2.52 -21.31 -3.79
N GLU A 54 -2.65 -22.29 -2.90
CA GLU A 54 -3.63 -23.36 -2.99
C GLU A 54 -5.07 -22.84 -2.83
N TYR A 55 -5.27 -21.83 -1.98
CA TYR A 55 -6.56 -21.15 -1.84
C TYR A 55 -6.99 -20.47 -3.15
N TRP A 56 -6.12 -19.66 -3.77
CA TRP A 56 -6.49 -18.99 -5.02
C TRP A 56 -6.64 -19.95 -6.20
N LYS A 57 -5.94 -21.09 -6.20
CA LYS A 57 -6.24 -22.18 -7.16
C LYS A 57 -7.66 -22.70 -6.96
N ARG A 58 -8.06 -22.97 -5.72
CA ARG A 58 -9.41 -23.43 -5.35
C ARG A 58 -10.48 -22.43 -5.79
N GLU A 59 -10.30 -21.14 -5.47
CA GLU A 59 -11.24 -20.08 -5.86
C GLU A 59 -11.36 -19.91 -7.38
N ALA A 60 -10.27 -20.18 -8.12
CA ALA A 60 -10.27 -20.22 -9.57
C ALA A 60 -10.82 -21.53 -10.17
N GLY A 61 -11.38 -22.43 -9.36
CA GLY A 61 -11.92 -23.74 -9.78
C GLY A 61 -10.86 -24.74 -10.24
N ARG A 62 -9.59 -24.53 -9.89
CA ARG A 62 -8.48 -25.44 -10.21
C ARG A 62 -8.27 -26.45 -9.09
N THR A 63 -7.64 -27.57 -9.42
CA THR A 63 -7.24 -28.58 -8.44
C THR A 63 -6.34 -27.96 -7.37
N SER A 64 -6.73 -28.17 -6.12
CA SER A 64 -6.07 -27.65 -4.93
C SER A 64 -5.99 -28.76 -3.87
N SER A 65 -4.92 -28.74 -3.10
CA SER A 65 -4.73 -29.60 -1.91
C SER A 65 -5.44 -29.05 -0.66
N LEU A 66 -6.09 -27.88 -0.78
CA LEU A 66 -6.78 -27.22 0.31
C LEU A 66 -8.24 -27.68 0.38
N THR A 67 -8.54 -28.54 1.34
CA THR A 67 -9.90 -29.03 1.62
C THR A 67 -10.72 -27.99 2.39
N ASP A 68 -12.05 -28.12 2.37
CA ASP A 68 -12.96 -27.21 3.10
C ASP A 68 -12.71 -27.19 4.60
N GLU A 69 -12.30 -28.34 5.18
CA GLU A 69 -11.89 -28.41 6.58
C GLU A 69 -10.62 -27.58 6.83
N ARG A 70 -9.60 -27.72 5.98
CA ARG A 70 -8.34 -26.96 6.09
C ARG A 70 -8.57 -25.45 5.96
N VAL A 71 -9.48 -25.03 5.07
CA VAL A 71 -9.91 -23.62 4.97
C VAL A 71 -10.54 -23.16 6.28
N ARG A 72 -11.56 -23.89 6.78
CA ARG A 72 -12.25 -23.53 8.03
C ARG A 72 -11.30 -23.45 9.22
N ARG A 73 -10.30 -24.33 9.29
CA ARG A 73 -9.26 -24.32 10.34
C ARG A 73 -8.36 -23.09 10.26
N LEU A 74 -7.87 -22.75 9.08
CA LEU A 74 -7.08 -21.53 8.87
C LEU A 74 -7.89 -20.26 9.15
N GLU A 75 -9.14 -20.21 8.70
CA GLU A 75 -10.04 -19.09 9.00
C GLU A 75 -10.36 -18.97 10.48
N GLY A 76 -10.49 -20.10 11.20
CA GLY A 76 -10.68 -20.12 12.65
C GLY A 76 -9.51 -19.52 13.44
N LEU A 77 -8.30 -19.53 12.86
CA LEU A 77 -7.14 -18.82 13.39
C LEU A 77 -7.14 -17.33 13.02
N GLY A 78 -7.97 -16.89 12.06
CA GLY A 78 -7.93 -15.54 11.51
C GLY A 78 -6.89 -15.39 10.38
N PHE A 79 -6.59 -16.48 9.68
CA PHE A 79 -5.63 -16.47 8.58
C PHE A 79 -6.04 -15.52 7.46
N CYS A 80 -5.13 -14.64 7.05
CA CYS A 80 -5.37 -13.69 5.98
C CYS A 80 -4.93 -14.25 4.61
N TRP A 81 -5.91 -14.52 3.75
CA TRP A 81 -5.68 -14.99 2.37
C TRP A 81 -5.13 -13.89 1.45
N ASP A 82 -5.60 -12.65 1.60
CA ASP A 82 -5.14 -11.48 0.85
C ASP A 82 -4.39 -10.48 1.73
N VAL A 83 -3.08 -10.70 1.90
CA VAL A 83 -2.20 -9.79 2.64
C VAL A 83 -2.11 -8.42 2.01
N ARG A 84 -2.19 -8.34 0.68
CA ARG A 84 -2.06 -7.08 -0.03
C ARG A 84 -3.24 -6.18 0.29
N ASP A 85 -4.44 -6.75 0.34
CA ASP A 85 -5.63 -6.05 0.78
C ASP A 85 -5.61 -5.68 2.27
N ALA A 86 -5.16 -6.58 3.15
CA ALA A 86 -5.04 -6.25 4.57
C ALA A 86 -4.03 -5.10 4.81
N VAL A 87 -2.89 -5.10 4.13
CA VAL A 87 -1.91 -4.02 4.18
C VAL A 87 -2.51 -2.72 3.63
N TRP A 88 -3.26 -2.78 2.53
CA TRP A 88 -3.97 -1.63 1.99
C TRP A 88 -4.94 -1.04 3.02
N ARG A 89 -5.85 -1.84 3.56
CA ARG A 89 -6.85 -1.39 4.55
C ARG A 89 -6.19 -0.76 5.77
N ARG A 90 -5.12 -1.36 6.30
CA ARG A 90 -4.36 -0.79 7.42
C ARG A 90 -3.78 0.57 7.07
N ARG A 91 -3.08 0.68 5.94
CA ARG A 91 -2.42 1.94 5.52
C ARG A 91 -3.43 3.04 5.18
N PHE A 92 -4.56 2.66 4.60
CA PHE A 92 -5.66 3.58 4.36
C PHE A 92 -6.25 4.10 5.68
N GLY A 93 -6.44 3.22 6.69
CA GLY A 93 -6.83 3.64 8.04
C GLY A 93 -5.85 4.63 8.66
N GLU A 94 -4.54 4.33 8.63
CA GLU A 94 -3.49 5.24 9.11
C GLU A 94 -3.49 6.59 8.38
N LEU A 95 -3.77 6.60 7.08
CA LEU A 95 -3.91 7.84 6.30
C LEU A 95 -5.12 8.67 6.77
N VAL A 96 -6.25 8.01 7.03
CA VAL A 96 -7.47 8.66 7.54
C VAL A 96 -7.22 9.25 8.92
N GLU A 97 -6.58 8.51 9.82
CA GLU A 97 -6.19 9.02 11.14
C GLU A 97 -5.24 10.24 11.02
N TYR A 98 -4.26 10.17 10.12
CA TYR A 98 -3.37 11.29 9.85
C TYR A 98 -4.15 12.51 9.35
N ARG A 99 -5.09 12.32 8.43
CA ARG A 99 -5.96 13.38 7.93
C ARG A 99 -6.78 13.99 9.06
N ASP A 100 -7.40 13.19 9.90
CA ASP A 100 -8.24 13.68 10.98
C ASP A 100 -7.42 14.49 12.00
N ALA A 101 -6.15 14.13 12.22
CA ALA A 101 -5.24 14.87 13.08
C ALA A 101 -4.66 16.15 12.45
N ASN A 102 -4.48 16.20 11.12
CA ASN A 102 -3.76 17.29 10.43
C ASN A 102 -4.64 18.15 9.51
N GLY A 103 -5.90 17.75 9.29
CA GLY A 103 -6.83 18.36 8.34
C GLY A 103 -6.54 18.04 6.86
N HIS A 104 -5.54 17.22 6.55
CA HIS A 104 -5.15 16.89 5.17
C HIS A 104 -4.41 15.56 5.03
N CYS A 105 -4.37 15.01 3.83
CA CYS A 105 -3.65 13.78 3.49
C CYS A 105 -2.18 14.00 3.06
N ASN A 106 -1.61 15.19 3.26
CA ASN A 106 -0.24 15.52 2.84
C ASN A 106 0.82 14.97 3.79
N VAL A 107 0.93 13.65 3.84
CA VAL A 107 1.91 12.93 4.67
C VAL A 107 3.33 13.17 4.12
N PRO A 108 4.28 13.67 4.94
CA PRO A 108 5.67 13.83 4.52
C PRO A 108 6.40 12.49 4.45
N MET A 109 7.42 12.37 3.59
CA MET A 109 8.23 11.15 3.45
C MET A 109 8.92 10.74 4.77
N SER A 110 9.25 11.72 5.62
CA SER A 110 9.82 11.47 6.95
C SER A 110 8.84 10.82 7.93
N HIS A 111 7.55 10.69 7.58
CA HIS A 111 6.52 10.03 8.40
C HIS A 111 6.57 8.49 8.31
N GLY A 112 7.78 7.95 8.34
CA GLY A 112 8.11 6.53 8.29
C GLY A 112 7.32 5.77 7.22
N SER A 113 6.81 4.61 7.63
CA SER A 113 6.20 3.66 6.69
C SER A 113 4.91 4.15 6.01
N LEU A 114 4.21 5.15 6.59
CA LEU A 114 3.04 5.77 5.96
C LEU A 114 3.48 6.76 4.87
N GLY A 115 4.54 7.54 5.12
CA GLY A 115 5.13 8.44 4.12
C GLY A 115 5.62 7.68 2.87
N ASP A 116 6.32 6.57 3.08
CA ASP A 116 6.76 5.68 1.99
C ASP A 116 5.58 5.10 1.20
N TRP A 117 4.51 4.72 1.89
CA TRP A 117 3.32 4.17 1.26
C TRP A 117 2.59 5.23 0.42
N VAL A 118 2.41 6.44 0.94
CA VAL A 118 1.83 7.58 0.22
C VAL A 118 2.64 7.91 -1.03
N LEU A 119 3.97 7.88 -0.95
CA LEU A 119 4.84 8.07 -2.12
C LEU A 119 4.57 7.01 -3.19
N LYS A 120 4.52 5.73 -2.81
CA LYS A 120 4.25 4.62 -3.74
C LYS A 120 2.88 4.75 -4.39
N VAL A 121 1.85 5.15 -3.63
CA VAL A 121 0.50 5.43 -4.16
C VAL A 121 0.55 6.49 -5.26
N ARG A 122 1.21 7.63 -5.00
CA ARG A 122 1.35 8.71 -6.00
C ARG A 122 2.14 8.28 -7.23
N THR A 123 3.27 7.58 -7.04
CA THR A 123 4.08 7.06 -8.15
C THR A 123 3.29 6.08 -9.02
N ASN A 124 2.54 5.16 -8.41
CA ASN A 124 1.72 4.20 -9.15
C ASN A 124 0.58 4.89 -9.89
N TYR A 125 -0.09 5.86 -9.27
CA TYR A 125 -1.12 6.67 -9.94
C TYR A 125 -0.57 7.42 -11.16
N ASN A 126 0.62 8.02 -11.05
CA ASN A 126 1.26 8.72 -12.17
C ASN A 126 1.69 7.78 -13.30
N ARG A 127 2.08 6.54 -12.99
CA ARG A 127 2.31 5.50 -14.01
C ARG A 127 1.02 5.11 -14.72
N LEU A 128 -0.07 4.91 -13.96
CA LEU A 128 -1.40 4.65 -14.51
C LEU A 128 -1.87 5.77 -15.44
N LYS A 129 -1.73 7.05 -15.02
CA LYS A 129 -2.08 8.23 -15.83
C LYS A 129 -1.31 8.30 -17.16
N ARG A 130 -0.09 7.74 -17.20
CA ARG A 130 0.76 7.67 -18.40
C ARG A 130 0.55 6.42 -19.26
N GLY A 131 -0.29 5.48 -18.82
CA GLY A 131 -0.49 4.19 -19.49
C GLY A 131 0.69 3.22 -19.33
N GLU A 132 1.55 3.43 -18.34
CA GLU A 132 2.78 2.65 -18.08
C GLU A 132 2.57 1.52 -17.05
N ASP A 133 1.34 1.04 -16.88
CA ASP A 133 1.05 -0.10 -16.01
C ASP A 133 0.77 -1.36 -16.84
N PRO A 134 1.82 -2.04 -17.33
CA PRO A 134 1.69 -3.16 -18.26
C PRO A 134 1.01 -4.38 -17.64
N ASP A 135 0.94 -4.49 -16.31
CA ASP A 135 0.53 -5.71 -15.63
C ASP A 135 -0.71 -5.58 -14.73
N GLN A 136 -1.33 -4.39 -14.62
CA GLN A 136 -2.38 -4.11 -13.59
C GLN A 136 -1.94 -4.55 -12.17
N ILE A 137 -0.62 -4.62 -11.93
CA ILE A 137 -0.03 -5.00 -10.63
C ILE A 137 -0.23 -3.87 -9.62
N SER A 138 -0.51 -2.66 -10.09
CA SER A 138 -0.96 -1.59 -9.23
C SER A 138 -2.14 -2.06 -8.41
N LEU A 139 -1.88 -2.33 -7.13
CA LEU A 139 -2.90 -2.51 -6.10
C LEU A 139 -3.79 -1.26 -5.97
N LEU A 140 -3.57 -0.20 -6.74
CA LEU A 140 -4.43 0.95 -6.84
C LEU A 140 -5.55 0.66 -7.86
N THR A 141 -6.51 -0.19 -7.47
CA THR A 141 -7.74 -0.43 -8.25
C THR A 141 -8.57 0.86 -8.32
N ASN A 142 -9.55 0.93 -9.22
CA ASN A 142 -10.45 2.07 -9.31
C ASN A 142 -11.16 2.35 -7.97
N GLU A 143 -11.62 1.30 -7.27
CA GLU A 143 -12.26 1.45 -5.96
C GLU A 143 -11.32 2.08 -4.93
N ARG A 144 -10.03 1.73 -4.97
CA ARG A 144 -9.01 2.30 -4.08
C ARG A 144 -8.65 3.73 -4.46
N ILE A 145 -8.66 4.07 -5.75
CA ILE A 145 -8.51 5.45 -6.22
C ILE A 145 -9.66 6.31 -5.71
N GLU A 146 -10.91 5.85 -5.88
CA GLU A 146 -12.08 6.59 -5.40
C GLU A 146 -12.08 6.71 -3.87
N ALA A 147 -11.76 5.65 -3.12
CA ALA A 147 -11.65 5.73 -1.66
C ALA A 147 -10.61 6.78 -1.20
N LEU A 148 -9.48 6.90 -1.91
CA LEU A 148 -8.49 7.95 -1.64
C LEU A 148 -9.03 9.35 -1.98
N ARG A 149 -9.73 9.51 -3.10
CA ARG A 149 -10.35 10.79 -3.48
C ARG A 149 -11.39 11.24 -2.46
N ASP A 150 -12.25 10.33 -2.04
CA ASP A 150 -13.28 10.57 -1.01
C ASP A 150 -12.64 10.93 0.34
N ALA A 151 -11.46 10.39 0.63
CA ALA A 151 -10.68 10.77 1.79
C ALA A 151 -9.99 12.15 1.66
N GLY A 152 -10.08 12.83 0.52
CA GLY A 152 -9.41 14.11 0.25
C GLY A 152 -7.91 13.95 -0.08
N PHE A 153 -7.50 12.79 -0.58
CA PHE A 153 -6.12 12.53 -0.95
C PHE A 153 -5.74 13.23 -2.27
N ASP A 154 -4.70 14.05 -2.22
CA ASP A 154 -4.12 14.65 -3.42
C ASP A 154 -3.01 13.75 -4.02
N PHE A 155 -3.31 13.22 -5.21
CA PHE A 155 -2.40 12.38 -5.99
C PHE A 155 -1.25 13.16 -6.61
N ASP A 156 -1.42 14.45 -6.87
CA ASP A 156 -0.38 15.31 -7.44
C ASP A 156 -0.32 16.67 -6.72
N PRO A 157 0.19 16.70 -5.48
CA PRO A 157 0.31 17.94 -4.72
C PRO A 157 1.24 18.97 -5.38
N LEU A 158 2.15 18.53 -6.26
CA LEU A 158 3.01 19.45 -7.01
C LEU A 158 2.22 20.13 -8.13
N GLU A 159 1.42 19.39 -8.89
CA GLU A 159 0.51 19.94 -9.91
C GLU A 159 -0.53 20.86 -9.26
N THR A 160 -1.14 20.44 -8.14
CA THR A 160 -2.08 21.27 -7.37
C THR A 160 -1.45 22.57 -6.90
N GLN A 161 -0.26 22.51 -6.29
CA GLN A 161 0.46 23.72 -5.84
C GLN A 161 0.85 24.61 -7.02
N PHE A 162 1.32 24.03 -8.12
CA PHE A 162 1.68 24.78 -9.32
C PHE A 162 0.46 25.52 -9.88
N ASN A 163 -0.68 24.84 -10.01
CA ASN A 163 -1.91 25.42 -10.53
C ASN A 163 -2.45 26.53 -9.62
N ALA A 164 -2.35 26.37 -8.30
CA ALA A 164 -2.71 27.43 -7.34
C ALA A 164 -1.85 28.69 -7.54
N MET A 165 -0.52 28.54 -7.61
CA MET A 165 0.39 29.67 -7.85
C MET A 165 0.18 30.33 -9.23
N LEU A 166 -0.15 29.52 -10.24
CA LEU A 166 -0.51 30.02 -11.56
C LEU A 166 -1.83 30.82 -11.54
N GLY A 167 -2.81 30.39 -10.74
CA GLY A 167 -4.05 31.13 -10.49
C GLY A 167 -3.78 32.50 -9.85
N GLU A 168 -2.99 32.52 -8.77
CA GLU A 168 -2.56 33.76 -8.11
C GLU A 168 -1.83 34.71 -9.07
N LEU A 169 -1.00 34.18 -9.97
CA LEU A 169 -0.32 34.99 -10.99
C LEU A 169 -1.30 35.62 -11.99
N LYS A 170 -2.36 34.89 -12.38
CA LYS A 170 -3.40 35.40 -13.26
C LYS A 170 -4.19 36.52 -12.60
N GLU A 171 -4.62 36.33 -11.36
CA GLU A 171 -5.32 37.36 -10.56
C GLU A 171 -4.45 38.60 -10.35
N PHE A 172 -3.15 38.41 -10.07
CA PHE A 172 -2.19 39.52 -9.97
C PHE A 172 -2.13 40.33 -11.27
N ARG A 173 -2.06 39.65 -12.43
CA ARG A 173 -2.03 40.31 -13.74
C ARG A 173 -3.32 41.09 -14.02
N GLU A 174 -4.48 40.54 -13.67
CA GLU A 174 -5.77 41.22 -13.84
C GLU A 174 -5.83 42.50 -12.98
N ARG A 175 -5.34 42.44 -11.74
CA ARG A 175 -5.30 43.57 -10.82
C ARG A 175 -4.32 44.67 -11.23
N THR A 176 -3.16 44.31 -11.78
CA THR A 176 -2.03 45.26 -11.99
C THR A 176 -1.81 45.63 -13.45
N GLY A 177 -2.37 44.88 -14.40
CA GLY A 177 -2.15 45.05 -15.82
C GLY A 177 -0.82 44.48 -16.34
N HIS A 178 0.04 43.94 -15.47
CA HIS A 178 1.33 43.35 -15.86
C HIS A 178 1.64 42.06 -15.10
N ILE A 179 2.59 41.28 -15.60
CA ILE A 179 2.97 39.97 -15.02
C ILE A 179 4.23 40.03 -14.14
N GLU A 180 4.86 41.20 -14.03
CA GLU A 180 6.05 41.36 -13.18
C GLU A 180 5.68 41.42 -11.71
N VAL A 181 5.94 40.32 -11.02
CA VAL A 181 5.64 40.16 -9.60
C VAL A 181 6.77 40.77 -8.77
N GLY A 182 6.47 41.89 -8.09
CA GLY A 182 7.42 42.54 -7.18
C GLY A 182 7.58 41.79 -5.85
N SER A 183 8.64 42.08 -5.11
CA SER A 183 9.00 41.43 -3.84
C SER A 183 7.92 41.49 -2.74
N ARG A 184 6.99 42.45 -2.84
CA ARG A 184 5.87 42.62 -1.89
C ARG A 184 4.78 41.56 -2.00
N GLU A 185 4.74 40.80 -3.10
CA GLU A 185 3.75 39.73 -3.33
C GLU A 185 4.19 38.38 -2.72
N GLY A 186 5.16 38.41 -1.80
CA GLY A 186 5.53 37.30 -0.92
C GLY A 186 5.84 35.98 -1.65
N ARG A 187 5.05 34.95 -1.37
CA ARG A 187 5.24 33.61 -1.95
C ARG A 187 5.13 33.60 -3.47
N LEU A 188 4.26 34.44 -4.04
CA LEU A 188 4.06 34.55 -5.48
C LEU A 188 5.30 35.09 -6.17
N SER A 189 5.96 36.08 -5.56
CA SER A 189 7.25 36.60 -6.04
C SER A 189 8.31 35.50 -6.08
N ASN A 190 8.49 34.77 -4.97
CA ASN A 190 9.48 33.69 -4.89
C ASN A 190 9.24 32.60 -5.94
N TRP A 191 7.99 32.16 -6.09
CA TRP A 191 7.63 31.17 -7.11
C TRP A 191 7.85 31.69 -8.54
N TYR A 192 7.41 32.92 -8.84
CA TYR A 192 7.57 33.58 -10.14
C TYR A 192 9.03 33.64 -10.59
N TYR A 193 9.93 34.13 -9.72
CA TYR A 193 11.35 34.22 -10.05
C TYR A 193 12.02 32.85 -10.21
N ARG A 194 11.60 31.82 -9.44
CA ARG A 194 12.05 30.44 -9.64
C ARG A 194 11.66 29.90 -11.03
N GLN A 195 10.42 30.15 -11.47
CA GLN A 195 9.98 29.75 -12.82
C GLN A 195 10.79 30.46 -13.92
N ARG A 196 11.03 31.78 -13.78
CA ARG A 196 11.86 32.52 -14.74
C ARG A 196 13.29 32.01 -14.80
N ALA A 197 13.90 31.66 -13.67
CA ALA A 197 15.24 31.09 -13.62
C ALA A 197 15.29 29.70 -14.27
N ALA A 198 14.27 28.86 -14.07
CA ALA A 198 14.18 27.54 -14.69
C ALA A 198 14.04 27.62 -16.22
N TYR A 199 13.24 28.57 -16.73
CA TYR A 199 13.10 28.80 -18.17
C TYR A 199 14.42 29.21 -18.84
N LYS A 200 15.22 30.08 -18.19
CA LYS A 200 16.52 30.53 -18.72
C LYS A 200 17.59 29.44 -18.80
N LYS A 201 17.38 28.30 -18.14
CA LYS A 201 18.30 27.15 -18.12
C LYS A 201 17.96 26.07 -19.15
N ARG A 202 16.84 26.24 -19.88
CA ARG A 202 16.44 25.38 -21.00
C ARG A 202 16.88 26.01 -22.30
#